data_AF-A0A8J5K4K4-F1
#
_entry.id   AF-A0A8J5K4K4-F1
#
_cell.length_a   1.000
_cell.length_b   1.000
_cell.length_c   1.000
_cell.angle_alpha   90.00
_cell.angle_beta   90.00
_cell.angle_gamma   90.00
#
_symmetry.space_group_name_H-M   'P 1'
#
loop_
_entity.id
_entity.type
_entity.pdbx_description
1 polymer ?
#
loop_
_entity_poly.entity_id
_entity_poly.type
_entity_poly.pdbx_seq_one_letter_code
_entity_poly.pdbx_strand_id
1 'polypeptide(L)'
;MEGTAAMSNSHEQTENDTGTRNLSGDSSATTPHSTWPPTPTSTTNITTSLTEETMLSPNEENFDTYFAHERIQIPESENKLFSFRKFWAFTGPGFLMSIAYLDPGNIESDLQSGAAANYQLLWVLMWATILGLVMQRLSARLGTVTGLHLSEVCYRHYPRIPRILLWIMVEIAIIGSDMQEVIGTSIAIYILSNGVIPIPGGVVITIADTFTFLALDRYGLRKLEAFFGFLIMVMAGTFGYQYGVSKPDQVAVLKGLFVPGCYNCDQRALAQAVGIVGAVIMPHNLYLHSALVKSRDVDRKKKEDVKEANKYFFLEACLALLCSFVINVFVVAVFAKGLYGVTNQEVYDRCEAVNNTHANAFEQNDELVDADIFKAGVFLGCTYGVVCMYIWAIGILAAGQSSTMTGTYVGQFAMEGFLNLRWKRWQRVLLTRTIAIIPTFFIAFYKDINDLTKMNDLLNVVMSLQLPFALIPAVTFTSSQHIMGDFKNGVFTKVLSSLLSLVVIAINLWFVINFLDANIDPNSWWVYILVALVGIFYFTLITYLTLFLVVAFGFNLCCHLPLSGLMGMDGTSPTLQHSFEGNVKWTNPLYDSGLDTDDESVDVVWENPLYSDLITLEGNVDA
;
A
#
# COMPACT_ATOMS: atom_id res chain seq x y z
N MET A 1 61.28 -35.39 -12.73
CA MET A 1 61.77 -35.66 -11.36
C MET A 1 60.58 -35.61 -10.43
N GLU A 2 60.52 -36.60 -9.55
CA GLU A 2 59.41 -37.13 -8.75
C GLU A 2 58.76 -36.10 -7.78
N GLY A 3 57.57 -36.31 -7.20
CA GLY A 3 56.72 -37.50 -7.08
C GLY A 3 55.34 -37.11 -6.49
N THR A 4 54.24 -37.76 -6.93
CA THR A 4 53.44 -38.83 -6.26
C THR A 4 52.62 -38.36 -5.04
N ALA A 5 51.35 -38.74 -4.82
CA ALA A 5 50.37 -39.66 -5.44
C ALA A 5 48.96 -39.24 -4.92
N ALA A 6 47.93 -39.09 -5.77
CA ALA A 6 46.93 -40.10 -6.21
C ALA A 6 45.82 -40.46 -5.19
N MET A 7 44.56 -40.25 -5.59
CA MET A 7 43.42 -41.02 -5.11
C MET A 7 42.36 -41.12 -6.22
N SER A 8 41.89 -42.35 -6.46
CA SER A 8 40.99 -42.78 -7.54
C SER A 8 39.96 -43.76 -6.97
N ASN A 9 38.70 -43.54 -7.34
CA ASN A 9 37.60 -44.47 -7.62
C ASN A 9 37.32 -45.73 -6.76
N SER A 10 36.05 -45.77 -6.33
CA SER A 10 35.05 -46.86 -6.50
C SER A 10 35.18 -48.17 -5.72
N HIS A 11 33.98 -48.76 -5.50
CA HIS A 11 33.65 -50.14 -5.13
C HIS A 11 33.46 -50.48 -3.63
N GLU A 12 32.17 -50.77 -3.30
CA GLU A 12 31.70 -52.14 -3.01
C GLU A 12 31.61 -52.64 -1.54
N GLN A 13 30.48 -53.34 -1.30
CA GLN A 13 30.22 -54.42 -0.34
C GLN A 13 30.19 -54.18 1.19
N THR A 14 28.97 -54.34 1.72
CA THR A 14 28.57 -55.29 2.79
C THR A 14 29.64 -55.80 3.78
N GLU A 15 29.40 -55.62 5.08
CA GLU A 15 29.16 -56.75 6.00
C GLU A 15 28.70 -56.32 7.41
N ASN A 16 28.03 -57.27 8.04
CA ASN A 16 27.39 -57.27 9.35
C ASN A 16 28.38 -57.07 10.51
N ASP A 17 27.88 -56.58 11.64
CA ASP A 17 28.16 -57.30 12.90
C ASP A 17 27.05 -57.18 13.95
N THR A 18 27.10 -58.13 14.87
CA THR A 18 26.02 -58.84 15.52
C THR A 18 25.77 -58.41 16.97
N GLY A 19 24.54 -58.58 17.46
CA GLY A 19 24.17 -58.46 18.88
C GLY A 19 22.76 -59.00 19.15
N THR A 20 22.68 -60.09 19.91
CA THR A 20 21.63 -61.13 19.89
C THR A 20 20.63 -61.02 21.06
N ARG A 21 19.32 -61.30 20.85
CA ARG A 21 18.51 -62.41 21.46
C ARG A 21 16.99 -62.16 21.59
N ASN A 22 16.23 -63.12 21.00
CA ASN A 22 15.02 -63.83 21.47
C ASN A 22 13.67 -63.09 21.57
N LEU A 23 12.49 -63.64 21.22
CA LEU A 23 12.01 -64.91 20.61
C LEU A 23 10.47 -64.79 20.39
N SER A 24 9.94 -65.60 19.45
CA SER A 24 8.52 -66.02 19.23
C SER A 24 7.55 -65.03 18.55
N GLY A 25 6.75 -65.38 17.53
CA GLY A 25 6.53 -66.68 16.88
C GLY A 25 5.60 -66.57 15.64
N ASP A 26 5.84 -67.51 14.74
CA ASP A 26 5.05 -68.11 13.65
C ASP A 26 4.45 -67.34 12.45
N SER A 27 4.86 -67.90 11.32
CA SER A 27 4.62 -67.67 9.90
C SER A 27 3.49 -68.55 9.34
N SER A 28 2.83 -68.09 8.28
CA SER A 28 2.69 -68.90 7.05
C SER A 28 2.21 -68.04 5.88
N ALA A 29 3.00 -68.03 4.80
CA ALA A 29 2.76 -67.35 3.53
C ALA A 29 2.00 -68.25 2.54
N THR A 30 1.23 -67.67 1.60
CA THR A 30 1.33 -67.94 0.14
C THR A 30 0.36 -67.07 -0.69
N THR A 31 0.90 -66.43 -1.74
CA THR A 31 0.29 -65.72 -2.88
C THR A 31 -0.15 -66.72 -4.00
N PRO A 32 -0.67 -66.34 -5.22
CA PRO A 32 -1.00 -65.04 -5.83
C PRO A 32 -2.36 -64.96 -6.61
N HIS A 33 -2.61 -63.77 -7.17
CA HIS A 33 -3.71 -63.24 -7.99
C HIS A 33 -4.24 -64.03 -9.22
N SER A 34 -5.54 -63.84 -9.52
CA SER A 34 -6.07 -63.63 -10.90
C SER A 34 -7.40 -62.83 -10.88
N THR A 35 -7.68 -62.10 -11.96
CA THR A 35 -8.57 -60.92 -12.11
C THR A 35 -10.02 -61.21 -12.59
N TRP A 36 -11.00 -60.60 -11.88
CA TRP A 36 -12.30 -59.92 -12.23
C TRP A 36 -13.23 -60.36 -13.40
N PRO A 37 -14.54 -59.96 -13.45
CA PRO A 37 -15.55 -59.58 -12.41
C PRO A 37 -16.92 -60.32 -12.60
N PRO A 38 -17.97 -60.04 -11.80
CA PRO A 38 -19.10 -59.30 -12.38
C PRO A 38 -19.80 -58.28 -11.45
N THR A 39 -20.56 -57.41 -12.11
CA THR A 39 -21.44 -56.29 -11.72
C THR A 39 -22.51 -56.61 -10.66
N PRO A 40 -22.95 -55.58 -9.89
CA PRO A 40 -24.30 -55.58 -9.31
C PRO A 40 -25.18 -54.42 -9.81
N THR A 41 -26.46 -54.75 -9.92
CA THR A 41 -27.61 -53.90 -10.25
C THR A 41 -28.21 -53.19 -9.04
N SER A 42 -28.83 -52.04 -9.35
CA SER A 42 -30.04 -51.42 -8.78
C SER A 42 -30.01 -50.70 -7.40
N THR A 43 -29.95 -49.36 -7.54
CA THR A 43 -30.89 -48.33 -7.04
C THR A 43 -31.06 -48.09 -5.53
N THR A 44 -30.62 -46.91 -5.08
CA THR A 44 -31.37 -46.06 -4.13
C THR A 44 -30.95 -44.59 -4.27
N ASN A 45 -31.94 -43.71 -4.11
CA ASN A 45 -32.01 -42.32 -4.54
C ASN A 45 -30.90 -41.40 -4.00
N ILE A 46 -30.29 -40.61 -4.89
CA ILE A 46 -29.45 -39.47 -4.53
C ILE A 46 -30.36 -38.24 -4.40
N THR A 47 -30.56 -37.79 -3.16
CA THR A 47 -31.02 -36.43 -2.87
C THR A 47 -29.95 -35.82 -1.97
N THR A 48 -28.87 -35.32 -2.57
CA THR A 48 -27.81 -34.59 -1.85
C THR A 48 -28.31 -33.18 -1.55
N SER A 49 -28.93 -33.01 -0.38
CA SER A 49 -29.04 -31.71 0.29
C SER A 49 -27.66 -31.31 0.79
N LEU A 50 -27.02 -30.34 0.13
CA LEU A 50 -25.80 -29.70 0.61
C LEU A 50 -26.14 -28.90 1.87
N THR A 51 -25.57 -29.28 3.00
CA THR A 51 -25.63 -28.51 4.25
C THR A 51 -24.27 -27.86 4.47
N GLU A 52 -24.27 -26.52 4.54
CA GLU A 52 -23.12 -25.67 4.88
C GLU A 52 -22.84 -25.77 6.39
N GLU A 53 -22.08 -26.79 6.79
CA GLU A 53 -21.31 -26.74 8.04
C GLU A 53 -19.85 -27.07 7.71
N THR A 54 -19.15 -26.09 7.12
CA THR A 54 -17.68 -26.09 7.15
C THR A 54 -17.25 -24.97 8.07
N MET A 55 -17.41 -25.21 9.37
CA MET A 55 -16.59 -24.53 10.35
C MET A 55 -15.12 -24.79 9.99
N LEU A 56 -14.30 -23.73 10.03
CA LEU A 56 -12.85 -23.79 9.91
C LEU A 56 -12.31 -24.96 10.73
N SER A 57 -11.87 -26.04 10.08
CA SER A 57 -11.07 -27.06 10.73
C SER A 57 -9.68 -26.46 11.02
N PRO A 58 -9.25 -26.39 12.29
CA PRO A 58 -7.89 -26.04 12.62
C PRO A 58 -7.10 -27.33 12.62
N ASN A 59 -6.57 -27.75 11.48
CA ASN A 59 -5.47 -28.72 11.39
C ASN A 59 -4.95 -28.78 9.96
N GLU A 60 -3.92 -27.96 9.68
CA GLU A 60 -2.78 -28.34 8.85
C GLU A 60 -1.63 -27.38 9.13
N GLU A 61 -0.46 -27.96 9.38
CA GLU A 61 0.69 -27.40 10.08
C GLU A 61 1.38 -26.23 9.34
N ASN A 62 1.77 -25.19 10.11
CA ASN A 62 2.79 -24.17 9.77
C ASN A 62 2.54 -23.22 8.58
N PHE A 63 1.35 -22.64 8.42
CA PHE A 63 1.18 -21.47 7.54
C PHE A 63 0.43 -20.32 8.22
N ASP A 64 1.20 -19.56 9.01
CA ASP A 64 0.73 -18.46 9.85
C ASP A 64 0.60 -17.14 9.09
N THR A 65 -0.59 -16.53 9.22
CA THR A 65 -0.77 -15.09 8.97
C THR A 65 0.22 -14.29 9.83
N TYR A 66 0.70 -13.15 9.33
CA TYR A 66 1.76 -12.32 9.94
C TYR A 66 1.62 -12.04 11.45
N PHE A 67 0.41 -12.12 12.00
CA PHE A 67 0.10 -11.78 13.40
C PHE A 67 -0.65 -12.87 14.18
N ALA A 68 -0.70 -14.12 13.68
CA ALA A 68 -1.47 -15.18 14.36
C ALA A 68 -0.88 -15.60 15.71
N HIS A 69 0.45 -15.56 15.87
CA HIS A 69 1.15 -16.16 17.02
C HIS A 69 1.90 -15.15 17.92
N GLU A 70 2.11 -13.91 17.47
CA GLU A 70 2.86 -12.87 18.22
C GLU A 70 2.16 -11.49 18.18
N ARG A 71 0.95 -11.39 18.71
CA ARG A 71 0.33 -10.06 18.91
C ARG A 71 0.98 -9.35 20.09
N ILE A 72 1.23 -8.05 19.93
CA ILE A 72 1.76 -7.24 21.02
C ILE A 72 0.65 -7.02 22.04
N GLN A 73 0.86 -7.54 23.24
CA GLN A 73 -0.03 -7.37 24.38
C GLN A 73 0.02 -5.92 24.88
N ILE A 74 -1.14 -5.31 25.08
CA ILE A 74 -1.26 -3.92 25.49
C ILE A 74 -1.18 -3.85 27.02
N PRO A 75 -0.29 -3.02 27.59
CA PRO A 75 -0.21 -2.87 29.04
C PRO A 75 -1.46 -2.18 29.59
N GLU A 76 -2.11 -2.77 30.59
CA GLU A 76 -3.17 -2.12 31.34
C GLU A 76 -2.60 -0.91 32.11
N SER A 77 -3.32 0.20 32.10
CA SER A 77 -2.93 1.45 32.77
C SER A 77 -4.19 2.09 33.35
N GLU A 78 -4.16 2.41 34.64
CA GLU A 78 -5.28 3.01 35.39
C GLU A 78 -5.65 4.43 34.91
N ASN A 79 -4.71 5.12 34.24
CA ASN A 79 -4.95 6.45 33.69
C ASN A 79 -5.81 6.42 32.42
N LYS A 80 -7.05 6.95 32.51
CA LYS A 80 -8.05 6.98 31.42
C LYS A 80 -7.79 8.01 30.31
N LEU A 81 -6.84 8.95 30.47
CA LEU A 81 -6.67 10.08 29.55
C LEU A 81 -5.57 9.88 28.49
N PHE A 82 -4.35 9.52 28.89
CA PHE A 82 -3.22 9.26 28.00
C PHE A 82 -2.09 8.54 28.76
N SER A 83 -1.50 7.50 28.18
CA SER A 83 -0.35 6.79 28.77
C SER A 83 0.75 6.60 27.73
N PHE A 84 1.94 7.15 28.01
CA PHE A 84 3.12 7.01 27.14
C PHE A 84 3.55 5.54 26.97
N ARG A 85 3.39 4.72 28.01
CA ARG A 85 3.70 3.28 27.94
C ARG A 85 2.73 2.55 27.00
N LYS A 86 1.44 2.88 27.05
CA LYS A 86 0.45 2.37 26.08
C LYS A 86 0.76 2.89 24.67
N PHE A 87 1.03 4.18 24.51
CA PHE A 87 1.38 4.76 23.22
C PHE A 87 2.58 4.06 22.57
N TRP A 88 3.65 3.77 23.33
CA TRP A 88 4.80 3.01 22.86
C TRP A 88 4.47 1.55 22.50
N ALA A 89 3.44 0.95 23.10
CA ALA A 89 2.97 -0.37 22.71
C ALA A 89 2.20 -0.34 21.38
N PHE A 90 1.44 0.73 21.13
CA PHE A 90 0.74 0.94 19.87
C PHE A 90 1.66 1.39 18.73
N THR A 91 2.74 2.11 19.03
CA THR A 91 3.72 2.61 18.06
C THR A 91 4.32 1.47 17.22
N GLY A 92 4.31 1.61 15.90
CA GLY A 92 4.77 0.67 14.89
C GLY A 92 4.00 0.80 13.56
N PRO A 93 2.69 0.52 13.49
CA PRO A 93 1.92 0.42 12.24
C PRO A 93 1.90 1.72 11.46
N GLY A 94 1.82 2.85 12.16
CA GLY A 94 1.85 4.18 11.56
C GLY A 94 3.20 4.48 10.91
N PHE A 95 4.32 4.12 11.56
CA PHE A 95 5.66 4.28 11.00
C PHE A 95 5.93 3.33 9.82
N LEU A 96 5.42 2.09 9.88
CA LEU A 96 5.48 1.18 8.73
C LEU A 96 4.66 1.69 7.55
N MET A 97 3.48 2.27 7.82
CA MET A 97 2.64 2.89 6.80
C MET A 97 3.30 4.15 6.20
N SER A 98 4.00 4.95 7.02
CA SER A 98 4.60 6.21 6.57
C SER A 98 5.82 6.03 5.68
N ILE A 99 6.39 4.82 5.62
CA ILE A 99 7.49 4.47 4.70
C ILE A 99 7.04 4.54 3.25
N ALA A 100 5.78 4.19 2.95
CA ALA A 100 5.29 4.30 1.58
C ALA A 100 5.20 5.77 1.11
N TYR A 101 5.31 6.74 2.02
CA TYR A 101 5.41 8.17 1.66
C TYR A 101 6.85 8.62 1.40
N LEU A 102 7.82 7.72 1.58
CA LEU A 102 9.27 7.96 1.49
C LEU A 102 9.94 7.00 0.51
N ASP A 103 9.16 6.33 -0.35
CA ASP A 103 9.69 5.44 -1.35
C ASP A 103 10.38 6.23 -2.49
N PRO A 104 11.24 5.59 -3.29
CA PRO A 104 11.93 6.29 -4.38
C PRO A 104 10.97 6.98 -5.36
N GLY A 105 9.78 6.42 -5.62
CA GLY A 105 8.77 7.03 -6.48
C GLY A 105 8.26 8.38 -5.96
N ASN A 106 7.95 8.46 -4.67
CA ASN A 106 7.53 9.71 -4.04
C ASN A 106 8.67 10.73 -3.95
N ILE A 107 9.88 10.29 -3.58
CA ILE A 107 11.07 11.15 -3.55
C ILE A 107 11.36 11.75 -4.94
N GLU A 108 11.16 10.97 -6.01
CA GLU A 108 11.32 11.46 -7.39
C GLU A 108 10.24 12.45 -7.81
N SER A 109 8.98 12.23 -7.44
CA SER A 109 7.93 13.22 -7.69
C SER A 109 8.20 14.53 -6.92
N ASP A 110 8.67 14.42 -5.67
CA ASP A 110 9.01 15.58 -4.84
C ASP A 110 10.19 16.37 -5.41
N LEU A 111 11.28 15.71 -5.83
CA LEU A 111 12.43 16.40 -6.43
C LEU A 111 12.05 17.08 -7.75
N GLN A 112 11.23 16.43 -8.59
CA GLN A 112 10.76 16.99 -9.86
C GLN A 112 9.87 18.22 -9.62
N SER A 113 9.00 18.16 -8.60
CA SER A 113 8.13 19.28 -8.24
C SER A 113 8.92 20.51 -7.78
N GLY A 114 9.99 20.31 -7.00
CA GLY A 114 10.89 21.39 -6.58
C GLY A 114 11.61 22.01 -7.77
N ALA A 115 12.19 21.18 -8.64
CA ALA A 115 12.88 21.64 -9.84
C ALA A 115 11.95 22.40 -10.82
N ALA A 116 10.69 21.99 -10.94
CA ALA A 116 9.75 22.59 -11.89
C ALA A 116 9.03 23.86 -11.35
N ALA A 117 8.77 23.94 -10.04
CA ALA A 117 7.87 24.95 -9.48
C ALA A 117 8.41 25.67 -8.23
N ASN A 118 9.72 25.53 -7.95
CA ASN A 118 10.37 26.15 -6.81
C ASN A 118 9.66 25.76 -5.49
N TYR A 119 9.39 26.71 -4.60
CA TYR A 119 8.65 26.49 -3.35
C TYR A 119 7.13 26.55 -3.50
N GLN A 120 6.59 26.77 -4.70
CA GLN A 120 5.15 27.06 -4.87
C GLN A 120 4.25 25.83 -4.68
N LEU A 121 4.78 24.61 -4.81
CA LEU A 121 4.00 23.37 -4.66
C LEU A 121 4.05 22.77 -3.24
N LEU A 122 4.79 23.40 -2.32
CA LEU A 122 4.88 22.93 -0.93
C LEU A 122 3.51 22.90 -0.21
N TRP A 123 2.61 23.84 -0.49
CA TRP A 123 1.25 23.80 0.05
C TRP A 123 0.45 22.61 -0.50
N VAL A 124 0.68 22.23 -1.77
CA VAL A 124 0.04 21.04 -2.38
C VAL A 124 0.53 19.79 -1.67
N LEU A 125 1.85 19.66 -1.45
CA LEU A 125 2.43 18.57 -0.67
C LEU A 125 1.82 18.49 0.74
N MET A 126 1.75 19.62 1.46
CA MET A 126 1.17 19.67 2.81
C MET A 126 -0.30 19.21 2.82
N TRP A 127 -1.13 19.75 1.93
CA TRP A 127 -2.53 19.36 1.86
C TRP A 127 -2.68 17.92 1.38
N ALA A 128 -1.88 17.45 0.42
CA ALA A 128 -1.87 16.05 0.00
C ALA A 128 -1.55 15.11 1.18
N THR A 129 -0.58 15.44 2.03
CA THR A 129 -0.27 14.62 3.22
C THR A 129 -1.40 14.66 4.25
N ILE A 130 -2.03 15.83 4.48
CA ILE A 130 -3.19 15.95 5.39
C ILE A 130 -4.37 15.10 4.87
N LEU A 131 -4.65 15.16 3.57
CA LEU A 131 -5.70 14.38 2.92
C LEU A 131 -5.37 12.88 2.96
N GLY A 132 -4.10 12.52 2.75
CA GLY A 132 -3.57 11.17 2.98
C GLY A 132 -3.84 10.69 4.40
N LEU A 133 -3.55 11.50 5.42
CA LEU A 133 -3.83 11.18 6.83
C LEU A 133 -5.32 10.92 7.08
N VAL A 134 -6.22 11.69 6.45
CA VAL A 134 -7.67 11.45 6.54
C VAL A 134 -8.04 10.07 6.00
N MET A 135 -7.53 9.69 4.82
CA MET A 135 -7.78 8.38 4.23
C MET A 135 -7.14 7.24 5.03
N GLN A 136 -5.93 7.45 5.54
CA GLN A 136 -5.23 6.49 6.41
C GLN A 136 -5.97 6.26 7.72
N ARG A 137 -6.56 7.31 8.31
CA ARG A 137 -7.44 7.19 9.48
C ARG A 137 -8.65 6.31 9.20
N LEU A 138 -9.26 6.40 8.02
CA LEU A 138 -10.39 5.54 7.64
C LEU A 138 -9.96 4.08 7.55
N SER A 139 -8.84 3.83 6.87
CA SER A 139 -8.26 2.48 6.74
C SER A 139 -7.93 1.85 8.10
N ALA A 140 -7.23 2.58 8.97
CA ALA A 140 -6.87 2.12 10.31
C ALA A 140 -8.13 1.84 11.17
N ARG A 141 -9.16 2.68 11.09
CA ARG A 141 -10.42 2.47 11.81
C ARG A 141 -11.15 1.23 11.32
N LEU A 142 -11.17 0.98 10.01
CA LEU A 142 -11.79 -0.22 9.46
C LEU A 142 -11.14 -1.47 10.06
N GLY A 143 -9.79 -1.54 10.04
CA GLY A 143 -9.04 -2.66 10.61
C GLY A 143 -9.22 -2.83 12.12
N THR A 144 -9.27 -1.73 12.86
CA THR A 144 -9.41 -1.73 14.33
C THR A 144 -10.81 -2.16 14.78
N VAL A 145 -11.86 -1.66 14.10
CA VAL A 145 -13.26 -1.93 14.47
C VAL A 145 -13.70 -3.32 14.01
N THR A 146 -13.50 -3.65 12.74
CA THR A 146 -13.98 -4.91 12.17
C THR A 146 -13.06 -6.08 12.53
N GLY A 147 -11.79 -5.80 12.81
CA GLY A 147 -10.77 -6.84 12.96
C GLY A 147 -10.37 -7.53 11.67
N LEU A 148 -10.85 -7.03 10.54
CA LEU A 148 -10.57 -7.50 9.19
C LEU A 148 -9.85 -6.39 8.43
N HIS A 149 -8.90 -6.75 7.57
CA HIS A 149 -8.29 -5.75 6.69
C HIS A 149 -9.17 -5.48 5.47
N LEU A 150 -8.90 -4.37 4.77
CA LEU A 150 -9.75 -3.88 3.69
C LEU A 150 -10.02 -4.94 2.61
N SER A 151 -9.01 -5.74 2.22
CA SER A 151 -9.17 -6.81 1.23
C SER A 151 -10.03 -7.99 1.73
N GLU A 152 -10.02 -8.34 3.03
CA GLU A 152 -10.93 -9.33 3.62
C GLU A 152 -12.38 -8.84 3.60
N VAL A 153 -12.59 -7.54 3.86
CA VAL A 153 -13.93 -6.93 3.79
C VAL A 153 -14.43 -6.90 2.35
N CYS A 154 -13.57 -6.54 1.39
CA CYS A 154 -13.87 -6.64 -0.04
C CYS A 154 -14.27 -8.06 -0.44
N TYR A 155 -13.60 -9.09 0.09
CA TYR A 155 -13.90 -10.49 -0.25
C TYR A 155 -15.31 -10.92 0.14
N ARG A 156 -15.78 -10.43 1.30
CA ARG A 156 -17.09 -10.79 1.85
C ARG A 156 -18.25 -10.05 1.19
N HIS A 157 -18.04 -8.81 0.75
CA HIS A 157 -19.12 -7.96 0.23
C HIS A 157 -19.16 -7.88 -1.30
N TYR A 158 -18.03 -8.03 -1.99
CA TYR A 158 -18.00 -7.98 -3.46
C TYR A 158 -18.15 -9.38 -4.08
N PRO A 159 -18.94 -9.50 -5.17
CA PRO A 159 -19.04 -10.75 -5.90
C PRO A 159 -17.70 -11.11 -6.57
N ARG A 160 -17.58 -12.38 -7.00
CA ARG A 160 -16.32 -12.97 -7.46
C ARG A 160 -15.62 -12.18 -8.57
N ILE A 161 -16.37 -11.64 -9.55
CA ILE A 161 -15.77 -10.96 -10.70
C ILE A 161 -15.15 -9.60 -10.30
N PRO A 162 -15.90 -8.61 -9.76
CA PRO A 162 -15.31 -7.34 -9.30
C PRO A 162 -14.18 -7.53 -8.28
N ARG A 163 -14.32 -8.54 -7.40
CA ARG A 163 -13.29 -8.87 -6.42
C ARG A 163 -11.96 -9.28 -7.06
N ILE A 164 -11.99 -10.16 -8.06
CA ILE A 164 -10.77 -10.60 -8.77
C ILE A 164 -10.18 -9.43 -9.55
N LEU A 165 -11.03 -8.59 -10.18
CA LEU A 165 -10.55 -7.40 -10.90
C LEU A 165 -9.86 -6.40 -9.94
N LEU A 166 -10.44 -6.15 -8.77
CA LEU A 166 -9.82 -5.34 -7.72
C LEU A 166 -8.48 -5.92 -7.27
N TRP A 167 -8.39 -7.25 -7.10
CA TRP A 167 -7.13 -7.89 -6.76
C TRP A 167 -6.06 -7.68 -7.84
N ILE A 168 -6.40 -7.87 -9.13
CA ILE A 168 -5.47 -7.62 -10.24
C ILE A 168 -4.97 -6.18 -10.22
N MET A 169 -5.87 -5.22 -10.01
CA MET A 169 -5.53 -3.79 -9.92
C MET A 169 -4.58 -3.48 -8.76
N VAL A 170 -4.83 -4.06 -7.58
CA VAL A 170 -3.94 -3.90 -6.42
C VAL A 170 -2.60 -4.58 -6.64
N GLU A 171 -2.56 -5.76 -7.28
CA GLU A 171 -1.31 -6.46 -7.57
C GLU A 171 -0.47 -5.71 -8.61
N ILE A 172 -1.10 -5.08 -9.62
CA ILE A 172 -0.42 -4.17 -10.55
C ILE A 172 0.19 -2.98 -9.79
N ALA A 173 -0.54 -2.40 -8.83
CA ALA A 173 0.01 -1.33 -8.00
C ALA A 173 1.22 -1.81 -7.17
N ILE A 174 1.17 -3.00 -6.59
CA ILE A 174 2.30 -3.54 -5.81
C ILE A 174 3.52 -3.77 -6.72
N ILE A 175 3.33 -4.41 -7.88
CA ILE A 175 4.41 -4.66 -8.84
C ILE A 175 5.02 -3.35 -9.34
N GLY A 176 4.19 -2.33 -9.61
CA GLY A 176 4.70 -1.03 -10.03
C GLY A 176 5.59 -0.37 -8.97
N SER A 177 5.21 -0.45 -7.69
CA SER A 177 5.99 0.14 -6.60
C SER A 177 7.31 -0.61 -6.39
N ASP A 178 7.25 -1.94 -6.50
CA ASP A 178 8.43 -2.82 -6.50
C ASP A 178 9.40 -2.43 -7.63
N MET A 179 8.89 -2.15 -8.84
CA MET A 179 9.72 -1.66 -9.95
C MET A 179 10.42 -0.33 -9.62
N GLN A 180 9.70 0.68 -9.10
CA GLN A 180 10.29 1.98 -8.73
C GLN A 180 11.41 1.83 -7.70
N GLU A 181 11.23 0.89 -6.79
CA GLU A 181 12.21 0.60 -5.76
C GLU A 181 13.44 -0.14 -6.27
N VAL A 182 13.27 -1.09 -7.19
CA VAL A 182 14.39 -1.74 -7.88
C VAL A 182 15.19 -0.69 -8.67
N ILE A 183 14.52 0.24 -9.35
CA ILE A 183 15.17 1.36 -10.05
C ILE A 183 15.97 2.21 -9.05
N GLY A 184 15.33 2.72 -8.00
CA GLY A 184 15.99 3.57 -7.00
C GLY A 184 17.18 2.90 -6.32
N THR A 185 17.03 1.63 -5.92
CA THR A 185 18.10 0.84 -5.29
C THR A 185 19.25 0.59 -6.25
N SER A 186 18.97 0.27 -7.52
CA SER A 186 20.00 0.05 -8.54
C SER A 186 20.80 1.33 -8.84
N ILE A 187 20.13 2.48 -8.89
CA ILE A 187 20.77 3.81 -9.06
C ILE A 187 21.62 4.14 -7.83
N ALA A 188 21.12 3.88 -6.61
CA ALA A 188 21.89 4.10 -5.40
C ALA A 188 23.18 3.25 -5.37
N ILE A 189 23.10 1.97 -5.76
CA ILE A 189 24.27 1.08 -5.87
C ILE A 189 25.23 1.58 -6.95
N TYR A 190 24.73 2.05 -8.09
CA TYR A 190 25.54 2.62 -9.16
C TYR A 190 26.34 3.83 -8.66
N ILE A 191 25.70 4.76 -7.96
CA ILE A 191 26.35 5.95 -7.39
C ILE A 191 27.35 5.55 -6.30
N LEU A 192 26.97 4.66 -5.36
CA LEU A 192 27.84 4.21 -4.26
C LEU A 192 29.09 3.48 -4.73
N SER A 193 28.96 2.70 -5.80
CA SER A 193 30.08 1.98 -6.43
C SER A 193 30.92 2.87 -7.37
N ASN A 194 30.58 4.16 -7.48
CA ASN A 194 31.19 5.10 -8.42
C ASN A 194 31.19 4.58 -9.88
N GLY A 195 30.11 3.92 -10.28
CA GLY A 195 29.96 3.34 -11.62
C GLY A 195 30.66 2.00 -11.86
N VAL A 196 31.29 1.39 -10.84
CA VAL A 196 31.90 0.05 -10.96
C VAL A 196 30.83 -1.01 -11.19
N ILE A 197 29.67 -0.90 -10.52
CA ILE A 197 28.54 -1.79 -10.72
C ILE A 197 27.59 -1.11 -11.72
N PRO A 198 27.42 -1.65 -12.94
CA PRO A 198 26.48 -1.09 -13.90
C PRO A 198 25.04 -1.30 -13.42
N ILE A 199 24.09 -0.50 -13.92
CA ILE A 199 22.69 -0.55 -13.48
C ILE A 199 22.06 -1.95 -13.59
N PRO A 200 22.23 -2.72 -14.69
CA PRO A 200 21.75 -4.10 -14.76
C PRO A 200 22.31 -4.99 -13.65
N GLY A 201 23.57 -4.78 -13.25
CA GLY A 201 24.19 -5.46 -12.12
C GLY A 201 23.54 -5.06 -10.79
N GLY A 202 23.25 -3.76 -10.61
CA GLY A 202 22.49 -3.24 -9.47
C GLY A 202 21.10 -3.88 -9.37
N VAL A 203 20.38 -3.98 -10.48
CA VAL A 203 19.06 -4.64 -10.57
C VAL A 203 19.13 -6.13 -10.20
N VAL A 204 20.19 -6.85 -10.55
CA VAL A 204 20.35 -8.25 -10.13
C VAL A 204 20.69 -8.35 -8.64
N ILE A 205 21.47 -7.40 -8.11
CA ILE A 205 21.83 -7.36 -6.68
C ILE A 205 20.59 -7.14 -5.81
N THR A 206 19.56 -6.45 -6.28
CA THR A 206 18.31 -6.31 -5.52
C THR A 206 17.66 -7.68 -5.25
N ILE A 207 17.90 -8.73 -6.03
CA ILE A 207 17.42 -10.08 -5.65
C ILE A 207 17.95 -10.50 -4.26
N ALA A 208 19.15 -10.06 -3.88
CA ALA A 208 19.72 -10.31 -2.56
C ALA A 208 18.97 -9.58 -1.42
N ASP A 209 18.34 -8.43 -1.68
CA ASP A 209 17.54 -7.73 -0.67
C ASP A 209 16.32 -8.55 -0.25
N THR A 210 15.73 -9.30 -1.18
CA THR A 210 14.58 -10.16 -0.90
C THR A 210 14.93 -11.25 0.11
N PHE A 211 16.14 -11.81 0.00
CA PHE A 211 16.66 -12.77 0.97
C PHE A 211 16.97 -12.13 2.32
N THR A 212 17.45 -10.88 2.30
CA THR A 212 17.71 -10.10 3.52
C THR A 212 16.40 -9.83 4.26
N PHE A 213 15.33 -9.47 3.55
CA PHE A 213 14.00 -9.32 4.12
C PHE A 213 13.47 -10.63 4.72
N LEU A 214 13.55 -11.73 3.98
CA LEU A 214 13.12 -13.05 4.49
C LEU A 214 13.92 -13.50 5.72
N ALA A 215 15.19 -13.07 5.83
CA ALA A 215 15.98 -13.29 7.04
C ALA A 215 15.48 -12.42 8.20
N LEU A 216 15.16 -11.14 7.95
CA LEU A 216 14.67 -10.19 8.96
C LEU A 216 13.27 -10.53 9.48
N ASP A 217 12.38 -11.03 8.63
CA ASP A 217 11.02 -11.46 8.99
C ASP A 217 11.03 -12.53 10.10
N ARG A 218 12.07 -13.36 10.17
CA ARG A 218 12.21 -14.39 11.22
C ARG A 218 12.49 -13.85 12.63
N TYR A 219 12.85 -12.57 12.79
CA TYR A 219 13.29 -12.01 14.07
C TYR A 219 12.17 -11.36 14.91
N GLY A 220 10.92 -11.41 14.44
CA GLY A 220 9.72 -10.94 15.16
C GLY A 220 9.39 -9.47 14.91
N LEU A 221 8.11 -9.11 15.11
CA LEU A 221 7.53 -7.83 14.68
C LEU A 221 8.22 -6.60 15.27
N ARG A 222 8.52 -6.61 16.57
CA ARG A 222 9.03 -5.41 17.26
C ARG A 222 10.46 -5.04 16.86
N LYS A 223 11.28 -6.03 16.48
CA LYS A 223 12.63 -5.79 15.94
C LYS A 223 12.56 -5.27 14.52
N LEU A 224 11.60 -5.75 13.73
CA LEU A 224 11.34 -5.28 12.38
C LEU A 224 10.83 -3.82 12.39
N GLU A 225 9.94 -3.45 13.32
CA GLU A 225 9.55 -2.06 13.55
C GLU A 225 10.74 -1.16 13.92
N ALA A 226 11.64 -1.64 14.78
CA ALA A 226 12.84 -0.89 15.14
C ALA A 226 13.79 -0.72 13.93
N PHE A 227 13.92 -1.73 13.08
CA PHE A 227 14.71 -1.65 11.84
C PHE A 227 14.14 -0.60 10.88
N PHE A 228 12.81 -0.56 10.71
CA PHE A 228 12.16 0.49 9.93
C PHE A 228 12.35 1.88 10.53
N GLY A 229 12.24 2.02 11.85
CA GLY A 229 12.58 3.27 12.55
C GLY A 229 14.01 3.72 12.28
N PHE A 230 14.96 2.78 12.19
CA PHE A 230 16.33 3.06 11.78
C PHE A 230 16.43 3.55 10.33
N LEU A 231 15.76 2.91 9.37
CA LEU A 231 15.76 3.38 7.97
C LEU A 231 15.17 4.79 7.81
N ILE A 232 14.07 5.09 8.50
CA ILE A 232 13.48 6.45 8.52
C ILE A 232 14.48 7.45 9.12
N MET A 233 15.19 7.09 10.18
CA MET A 233 16.21 7.94 10.78
C MET A 233 17.38 8.20 9.83
N VAL A 234 17.80 7.18 9.06
CA VAL A 234 18.81 7.34 8.02
C VAL A 234 18.33 8.34 6.97
N MET A 235 17.11 8.18 6.44
CA MET A 235 16.53 9.11 5.45
C MET A 235 16.43 10.55 5.99
N ALA A 236 15.93 10.71 7.22
CA ALA A 236 15.85 12.01 7.88
C ALA A 236 17.24 12.65 8.05
N GLY A 237 18.24 11.85 8.43
CA GLY A 237 19.63 12.31 8.55
C GLY A 237 20.27 12.69 7.22
N THR A 238 20.10 11.88 6.18
CA THR A 238 20.72 12.09 4.86
C THR A 238 20.10 13.28 4.13
N PHE A 239 18.77 13.34 4.05
CA PHE A 239 18.07 14.45 3.37
C PHE A 239 18.09 15.73 4.22
N GLY A 240 18.00 15.60 5.55
CA GLY A 240 18.17 16.74 6.46
C GLY A 240 19.57 17.36 6.41
N TYR A 241 20.62 16.55 6.25
CA TYR A 241 21.98 17.05 6.04
C TYR A 241 22.07 17.89 4.75
N GLN A 242 21.49 17.39 3.65
CA GLN A 242 21.48 18.11 2.37
C GLN A 242 20.71 19.42 2.45
N TYR A 243 19.57 19.43 3.16
CA TYR A 243 18.82 20.66 3.45
C TYR A 243 19.67 21.67 4.21
N GLY A 244 20.41 21.21 5.24
CA GLY A 244 21.32 22.05 6.02
C GLY A 244 22.48 22.63 5.20
N VAL A 245 23.05 21.84 4.27
CA VAL A 245 24.15 22.27 3.40
C VAL A 245 23.68 23.22 2.30
N SER A 246 22.52 22.93 1.68
CA SER A 246 21.92 23.76 0.64
C SER A 246 21.48 25.13 1.18
N LYS A 247 21.13 25.23 2.47
CA LYS A 247 20.65 26.46 3.13
C LYS A 247 19.53 27.15 2.34
N PRO A 248 18.39 26.48 2.05
CA PRO A 248 17.26 27.12 1.41
C PRO A 248 16.72 28.27 2.26
N ASP A 249 16.09 29.25 1.60
CA ASP A 249 15.49 30.38 2.31
C ASP A 249 14.28 29.87 3.12
N GLN A 250 14.45 29.84 4.45
CA GLN A 250 13.46 29.33 5.37
C GLN A 250 12.15 30.12 5.30
N VAL A 251 12.23 31.44 5.01
CA VAL A 251 11.04 32.28 4.88
C VAL A 251 10.27 31.92 3.61
N ALA A 252 10.98 31.69 2.50
CA ALA A 252 10.37 31.26 1.25
C ALA A 252 9.74 29.86 1.36
N VAL A 253 10.42 28.91 2.01
CA VAL A 253 9.89 27.56 2.28
C VAL A 253 8.62 27.64 3.12
N LEU A 254 8.64 28.39 4.22
CA LEU A 254 7.48 28.55 5.10
C LEU A 254 6.31 29.26 4.38
N LYS A 255 6.62 30.28 3.57
CA LYS A 255 5.63 30.96 2.74
C LYS A 255 5.01 30.02 1.71
N GLY A 256 5.82 29.21 1.05
CA GLY A 256 5.36 28.20 0.09
C GLY A 256 4.49 27.10 0.73
N LEU A 257 4.70 26.80 2.01
CA LEU A 257 3.92 25.83 2.76
C LEU A 257 2.51 26.32 3.11
N PHE A 258 2.40 27.56 3.59
CA PHE A 258 1.14 28.08 4.16
C PHE A 258 0.35 28.98 3.22
N VAL A 259 0.98 29.56 2.20
CA VAL A 259 0.30 30.47 1.27
C VAL A 259 -0.04 29.70 -0.01
N PRO A 260 -1.33 29.32 -0.21
CA PRO A 260 -1.73 28.70 -1.46
C PRO A 260 -1.65 29.74 -2.58
N GLY A 261 -0.84 29.45 -3.60
CA GLY A 261 -0.69 30.33 -4.74
C GLY A 261 0.28 29.76 -5.77
N CYS A 262 -0.15 29.74 -7.02
CA CYS A 262 0.67 29.40 -8.17
C CYS A 262 0.82 30.68 -9.00
N TYR A 263 1.90 31.44 -8.78
CA TYR A 263 2.15 32.69 -9.51
C TYR A 263 3.00 32.35 -10.73
N ASN A 264 2.43 32.51 -11.93
CA ASN A 264 3.05 32.17 -13.23
C ASN A 264 3.41 30.67 -13.38
N CYS A 265 2.49 29.77 -13.01
CA CYS A 265 2.73 28.34 -13.18
C CYS A 265 2.51 27.88 -14.61
N ASP A 266 3.55 27.33 -15.20
CA ASP A 266 3.48 26.63 -16.48
C ASP A 266 2.73 25.30 -16.36
N GLN A 267 2.33 24.76 -17.51
CA GLN A 267 1.64 23.46 -17.59
C GLN A 267 2.47 22.33 -16.94
N ARG A 268 3.80 22.42 -16.97
CA ARG A 268 4.72 21.49 -16.28
C ARG A 268 4.55 21.58 -14.75
N ALA A 269 4.45 22.77 -14.17
CA ALA A 269 4.25 22.95 -12.73
C ALA A 269 2.88 22.42 -12.27
N LEU A 270 1.83 22.62 -13.09
CA LEU A 270 0.51 22.05 -12.81
C LEU A 270 0.50 20.52 -12.91
N ALA A 271 1.18 19.94 -13.90
CA ALA A 271 1.34 18.50 -14.01
C ALA A 271 2.06 17.90 -12.79
N GLN A 272 3.09 18.58 -12.29
CA GLN A 272 3.82 18.18 -11.09
C GLN A 272 2.99 18.32 -9.81
N ALA A 273 2.16 19.37 -9.70
CA ALA A 273 1.22 19.52 -8.58
C ALA A 273 0.26 18.33 -8.47
N VAL A 274 -0.23 17.88 -9.62
CA VAL A 274 -1.10 16.70 -9.75
C VAL A 274 -0.33 15.42 -9.42
N GLY A 275 0.91 15.29 -9.93
CA GLY A 275 1.82 14.19 -9.62
C GLY A 275 2.03 14.01 -8.11
N ILE A 276 2.29 15.10 -7.37
CA ILE A 276 2.44 15.08 -5.90
C ILE A 276 1.22 14.47 -5.22
N VAL A 277 0.00 14.89 -5.60
CA VAL A 277 -1.23 14.35 -4.98
C VAL A 277 -1.36 12.85 -5.22
N GLY A 278 -1.06 12.39 -6.43
CA GLY A 278 -1.10 10.97 -6.79
C GLY A 278 -0.01 10.15 -6.11
N ALA A 279 1.21 10.68 -5.99
CA ALA A 279 2.34 10.02 -5.34
C ALA A 279 2.15 9.90 -3.83
N VAL A 280 1.60 10.93 -3.19
CA VAL A 280 1.39 10.97 -1.73
C VAL A 280 0.26 10.03 -1.30
N ILE A 281 -0.82 9.92 -2.07
CA ILE A 281 -1.92 9.02 -1.73
C ILE A 281 -1.71 7.69 -2.46
N MET A 282 -1.01 6.74 -1.84
CA MET A 282 -0.80 5.42 -2.42
C MET A 282 -1.96 4.45 -2.13
N PRO A 283 -2.53 3.78 -3.15
CA PRO A 283 -3.69 2.89 -2.97
C PRO A 283 -3.35 1.64 -2.16
N HIS A 284 -2.22 1.00 -2.46
CA HIS A 284 -1.79 -0.23 -1.78
C HIS A 284 -1.51 0.03 -0.29
N ASN A 285 -1.10 1.25 0.08
CA ASN A 285 -0.84 1.62 1.46
C ASN A 285 -2.12 1.70 2.31
N LEU A 286 -3.29 1.97 1.71
CA LEU A 286 -4.57 1.86 2.41
C LEU A 286 -4.90 0.41 2.79
N TYR A 287 -4.54 -0.56 1.95
CA TYR A 287 -4.68 -1.98 2.30
C TYR A 287 -3.70 -2.35 3.40
N LEU A 288 -2.45 -1.88 3.31
CA LEU A 288 -1.42 -2.12 4.32
C LEU A 288 -1.87 -1.70 5.72
N HIS A 289 -2.26 -0.44 5.87
CA HIS A 289 -2.49 0.14 7.19
C HIS A 289 -3.66 -0.54 7.90
N SER A 290 -4.71 -0.91 7.16
CA SER A 290 -5.84 -1.70 7.69
C SER A 290 -5.43 -3.08 8.20
N ALA A 291 -4.35 -3.66 7.65
CA ALA A 291 -3.82 -4.94 8.11
C ALA A 291 -2.83 -4.79 9.27
N LEU A 292 -1.96 -3.78 9.23
CA LEU A 292 -0.95 -3.56 10.26
C LEU A 292 -1.57 -3.26 11.62
N VAL A 293 -2.72 -2.57 11.70
CA VAL A 293 -3.40 -2.32 12.99
C VAL A 293 -3.86 -3.61 13.70
N LYS A 294 -4.03 -4.74 12.97
CA LYS A 294 -4.39 -6.05 13.54
C LYS A 294 -3.28 -6.70 14.37
N SER A 295 -2.06 -6.19 14.27
CA SER A 295 -0.89 -6.70 15.01
C SER A 295 -0.93 -6.42 16.52
N ARG A 296 -1.76 -5.46 16.94
CA ARG A 296 -2.01 -5.14 18.35
C ARG A 296 -3.25 -5.88 18.82
N ASP A 297 -3.19 -6.45 20.01
CA ASP A 297 -4.30 -7.24 20.54
C ASP A 297 -5.34 -6.33 21.20
N VAL A 298 -6.38 -5.96 20.45
CA VAL A 298 -7.48 -5.09 20.93
C VAL A 298 -8.71 -5.94 21.20
N ASP A 299 -9.26 -5.87 22.41
CA ASP A 299 -10.53 -6.51 22.75
C ASP A 299 -11.69 -5.78 22.07
N ARG A 300 -12.24 -6.41 21.04
CA ARG A 300 -13.35 -5.87 20.25
C ARG A 300 -14.70 -6.07 20.91
N LYS A 301 -14.81 -6.73 22.08
CA LYS A 301 -16.07 -6.80 22.84
C LYS A 301 -16.34 -5.52 23.62
N LYS A 302 -15.29 -4.76 23.94
CA LYS A 302 -15.38 -3.54 24.73
C LYS A 302 -15.27 -2.31 23.83
N LYS A 303 -16.35 -1.50 23.79
CA LYS A 303 -16.39 -0.24 23.03
C LYS A 303 -15.29 0.73 23.47
N GLU A 304 -14.94 0.73 24.75
CA GLU A 304 -13.90 1.62 25.30
C GLU A 304 -12.51 1.30 24.73
N ASP A 305 -12.15 0.02 24.63
CA ASP A 305 -10.84 -0.43 24.14
C ASP A 305 -10.67 -0.13 22.64
N VAL A 306 -11.73 -0.33 21.85
CA VAL A 306 -11.74 0.05 20.42
C VAL A 306 -11.62 1.56 20.23
N LYS A 307 -12.27 2.36 21.09
CA LYS A 307 -12.17 3.82 21.05
C LYS A 307 -10.78 4.31 21.46
N GLU A 308 -10.17 3.68 22.48
CA GLU A 308 -8.81 3.96 22.93
C GLU A 308 -7.79 3.60 21.84
N ALA A 309 -7.90 2.41 21.23
CA ALA A 309 -7.04 1.97 20.13
C ALA A 309 -7.12 2.93 18.92
N ASN A 310 -8.32 3.31 18.51
CA ASN A 310 -8.52 4.28 17.43
C ASN A 310 -7.86 5.65 17.72
N LYS A 311 -7.82 6.08 18.99
CA LYS A 311 -7.15 7.32 19.40
C LYS A 311 -5.62 7.18 19.27
N TYR A 312 -5.04 6.09 19.77
CA TYR A 312 -3.59 5.89 19.71
C TYR A 312 -3.08 5.68 18.27
N PHE A 313 -3.77 4.86 17.47
CA PHE A 313 -3.40 4.67 16.05
C PHE A 313 -3.49 5.97 15.26
N PHE A 314 -4.49 6.82 15.54
CA PHE A 314 -4.58 8.12 14.88
C PHE A 314 -3.42 9.06 15.28
N LEU A 315 -3.09 9.12 16.58
CA LEU A 315 -1.99 9.96 17.06
C LEU A 315 -0.64 9.49 16.48
N GLU A 316 -0.43 8.18 16.44
CA GLU A 316 0.77 7.58 15.87
C GLU A 316 0.88 7.86 14.37
N ALA A 317 -0.19 7.62 13.60
CA ALA A 317 -0.21 7.91 12.17
C ALA A 317 0.04 9.40 11.88
N CYS A 318 -0.47 10.29 12.72
CA CYS A 318 -0.20 11.73 12.62
C CYS A 318 1.28 12.05 12.84
N LEU A 319 1.91 11.47 13.87
CA LEU A 319 3.34 11.65 14.14
C LEU A 319 4.20 11.07 13.02
N ALA A 320 3.88 9.87 12.55
CA ALA A 320 4.63 9.17 11.51
C ALA A 320 4.56 9.93 10.17
N LEU A 321 3.37 10.36 9.75
CA LEU A 321 3.21 11.16 8.53
C LEU A 321 3.81 12.56 8.66
N LEU A 322 3.83 13.15 9.85
CA LEU A 322 4.55 14.41 10.08
C LEU A 322 6.06 14.23 9.85
N CYS A 323 6.64 13.14 10.35
CA CYS A 323 8.05 12.81 10.09
C CYS A 323 8.31 12.64 8.59
N SER A 324 7.47 11.88 7.87
CA SER A 324 7.62 11.71 6.43
C SER A 324 7.45 13.04 5.68
N PHE A 325 6.46 13.86 6.05
CA PHE A 325 6.26 15.18 5.46
C PHE A 325 7.48 16.09 5.59
N VAL A 326 8.13 16.11 6.76
CA VAL A 326 9.34 16.92 6.96
C VAL A 326 10.46 16.47 6.03
N ILE A 327 10.60 15.15 5.80
CA ILE A 327 11.58 14.61 4.86
C ILE A 327 11.26 15.04 3.42
N ASN A 328 10.00 14.94 3.00
CA ASN A 328 9.55 15.36 1.68
C ASN A 328 9.82 16.86 1.46
N VAL A 329 9.52 17.70 2.46
CA VAL A 329 9.85 19.14 2.43
C VAL A 329 11.35 19.38 2.27
N PHE A 330 12.22 18.58 2.92
CA PHE A 330 13.66 18.69 2.74
C PHE A 330 14.07 18.42 1.28
N VAL A 331 13.54 17.36 0.67
CA VAL A 331 13.82 17.00 -0.72
C VAL A 331 13.36 18.11 -1.67
N VAL A 332 12.08 18.51 -1.61
CA VAL A 332 11.52 19.56 -2.48
C VAL A 332 12.33 20.86 -2.35
N ALA A 333 12.65 21.29 -1.13
CA ALA A 333 13.35 22.56 -0.91
C ALA A 333 14.81 22.56 -1.41
N VAL A 334 15.51 21.43 -1.30
CA VAL A 334 16.90 21.30 -1.79
C VAL A 334 16.95 21.47 -3.31
N PHE A 335 16.06 20.80 -4.04
CA PHE A 335 16.04 20.85 -5.50
C PHE A 335 15.32 22.10 -6.05
N ALA A 336 14.36 22.65 -5.31
CA ALA A 336 13.80 23.97 -5.62
C ALA A 336 14.86 25.07 -5.63
N LYS A 337 15.77 25.06 -4.66
CA LYS A 337 16.89 26.01 -4.67
C LYS A 337 17.94 25.69 -5.74
N GLY A 338 18.21 24.40 -5.94
CA GLY A 338 19.35 23.93 -6.71
C GLY A 338 19.14 23.91 -8.22
N LEU A 339 17.94 23.52 -8.67
CA LEU A 339 17.63 23.18 -10.06
C LEU A 339 16.52 24.03 -10.68
N TYR A 340 15.81 24.86 -9.91
CA TYR A 340 14.73 25.69 -10.45
C TYR A 340 15.26 26.73 -11.45
N GLY A 341 14.82 26.62 -12.71
CA GLY A 341 15.20 27.52 -13.79
C GLY A 341 16.62 27.33 -14.31
N VAL A 342 17.29 26.23 -13.96
CA VAL A 342 18.67 25.91 -14.38
C VAL A 342 18.64 25.01 -15.62
N THR A 343 19.51 25.29 -16.60
CA THR A 343 19.64 24.49 -17.83
C THR A 343 20.63 23.34 -17.67
N ASN A 344 20.54 22.30 -18.51
CA ASN A 344 21.48 21.18 -18.45
C ASN A 344 22.92 21.63 -18.69
N GLN A 345 23.15 22.59 -19.59
CA GLN A 345 24.48 23.16 -19.84
C GLN A 345 25.10 23.79 -18.59
N GLU A 346 24.33 24.59 -17.83
CA GLU A 346 24.85 25.23 -16.60
C GLU A 346 25.27 24.22 -15.54
N VAL A 347 24.55 23.09 -15.43
CA VAL A 347 24.91 22.00 -14.51
C VAL A 347 26.14 21.24 -15.03
N TYR A 348 26.20 20.98 -16.33
CA TYR A 348 27.34 20.33 -16.98
C TYR A 348 28.64 21.10 -16.71
N ASP A 349 28.65 22.41 -16.95
CA ASP A 349 29.82 23.27 -16.73
C ASP A 349 30.26 23.26 -15.26
N ARG A 350 29.29 23.23 -14.33
CA ARG A 350 29.56 23.15 -12.89
C ARG A 350 30.15 21.79 -12.49
N CYS A 351 29.72 20.71 -13.14
CA CYS A 351 30.27 19.38 -12.94
C CYS A 351 31.67 19.21 -13.53
N GLU A 352 31.93 19.80 -14.70
CA GLU A 352 33.23 19.79 -15.36
C GLU A 352 34.27 20.56 -14.53
N ALA A 353 33.89 21.70 -13.93
CA ALA A 353 34.75 22.49 -13.06
C ALA A 353 35.31 21.71 -11.85
N VAL A 354 34.58 20.69 -11.38
CA VAL A 354 34.97 19.82 -10.24
C VAL A 354 35.54 18.47 -10.72
N ASN A 355 35.68 18.29 -12.04
CA ASN A 355 36.14 17.07 -12.70
C ASN A 355 35.36 15.82 -12.26
N ASN A 356 34.03 15.94 -12.16
CA ASN A 356 33.16 14.84 -11.80
C ASN A 356 33.02 13.85 -12.97
N THR A 357 33.25 12.56 -12.73
CA THR A 357 33.19 11.50 -13.74
C THR A 357 31.80 11.33 -14.36
N HIS A 358 30.75 11.83 -13.70
CA HIS A 358 29.35 11.68 -14.12
C HIS A 358 28.78 12.92 -14.80
N ALA A 359 29.61 13.89 -15.22
CA ALA A 359 29.15 15.12 -15.88
C ALA A 359 28.29 14.85 -17.13
N ASN A 360 28.60 13.78 -17.86
CA ASN A 360 27.87 13.35 -19.07
C ASN A 360 26.41 12.92 -18.82
N ALA A 361 25.96 12.87 -17.56
CA ALA A 361 24.55 12.63 -17.23
C ALA A 361 23.63 13.79 -17.66
N PHE A 362 24.18 14.98 -17.83
CA PHE A 362 23.47 16.16 -18.33
C PHE A 362 23.79 16.35 -19.81
N GLU A 363 22.75 16.44 -20.64
CA GLU A 363 22.90 16.71 -22.06
C GLU A 363 23.40 18.15 -22.29
N GLN A 364 24.29 18.35 -23.25
CA GLN A 364 24.81 19.68 -23.60
C GLN A 364 23.76 20.46 -24.42
N ASN A 365 22.69 20.87 -23.77
CA ASN A 365 21.61 21.65 -24.35
C ASN A 365 21.14 22.78 -23.42
N ASP A 366 20.47 23.78 -24.02
CA ASP A 366 19.87 24.91 -23.30
C ASP A 366 18.48 24.58 -22.72
N GLU A 367 18.12 23.29 -22.66
CA GLU A 367 16.85 22.87 -22.07
C GLU A 367 16.94 22.83 -20.55
N LEU A 368 15.80 23.06 -19.90
CA LEU A 368 15.69 22.96 -18.45
C LEU A 368 15.95 21.52 -18.01
N VAL A 369 16.64 21.36 -16.87
CA VAL A 369 16.95 20.05 -16.32
C VAL A 369 15.66 19.26 -16.05
N ASP A 370 15.61 18.04 -16.58
CA ASP A 370 14.63 17.05 -16.15
C ASP A 370 15.22 16.23 -15.01
N ALA A 371 14.80 16.57 -13.80
CA ALA A 371 15.40 16.07 -12.57
C ALA A 371 14.94 14.63 -12.30
N ASP A 372 15.89 13.74 -12.08
CA ASP A 372 15.66 12.37 -11.66
C ASP A 372 16.58 12.01 -10.49
N ILE A 373 16.38 10.83 -9.89
CA ILE A 373 17.18 10.40 -8.73
C ILE A 373 18.69 10.36 -9.03
N PHE A 374 19.08 10.03 -10.26
CA PHE A 374 20.48 9.93 -10.66
C PHE A 374 21.12 11.31 -10.83
N LYS A 375 20.53 12.16 -11.68
CA LYS A 375 20.92 13.55 -11.93
C LYS A 375 20.90 14.37 -10.65
N ALA A 376 19.94 14.15 -9.76
CA ALA A 376 19.90 14.74 -8.44
C ALA A 376 21.18 14.44 -7.64
N GLY A 377 21.60 13.17 -7.59
CA GLY A 377 22.84 12.76 -6.92
C GLY A 377 24.08 13.40 -7.53
N VAL A 378 24.18 13.41 -8.87
CA VAL A 378 25.30 14.02 -9.60
C VAL A 378 25.35 15.53 -9.33
N PHE A 379 24.22 16.23 -9.43
CA PHE A 379 24.10 17.67 -9.16
C PHE A 379 24.58 18.03 -7.75
N LEU A 380 24.15 17.26 -6.74
CA LEU A 380 24.58 17.45 -5.36
C LEU A 380 26.09 17.23 -5.20
N GLY A 381 26.64 16.24 -5.90
CA GLY A 381 28.07 15.97 -5.97
C GLY A 381 28.88 17.13 -6.57
N CYS A 382 28.40 17.69 -7.68
CA CYS A 382 29.06 18.80 -8.36
C CYS A 382 28.97 20.12 -7.57
N THR A 383 27.84 20.38 -6.92
CA THR A 383 27.60 21.67 -6.24
C THR A 383 28.14 21.70 -4.82
N TYR A 384 27.98 20.60 -4.08
CA TYR A 384 28.29 20.56 -2.64
C TYR A 384 29.41 19.56 -2.30
N GLY A 385 29.96 18.87 -3.29
CA GLY A 385 31.05 17.92 -3.15
C GLY A 385 30.59 16.46 -3.11
N VAL A 386 31.53 15.55 -3.39
CA VAL A 386 31.31 14.11 -3.56
C VAL A 386 30.64 13.46 -2.33
N VAL A 387 30.89 13.97 -1.13
CA VAL A 387 30.26 13.47 0.10
C VAL A 387 28.73 13.59 0.04
N CYS A 388 28.20 14.70 -0.50
CA CYS A 388 26.76 14.90 -0.63
C CYS A 388 26.12 13.92 -1.62
N MET A 389 26.83 13.56 -2.70
CA MET A 389 26.41 12.54 -3.66
C MET A 389 26.25 11.16 -2.99
N TYR A 390 27.22 10.76 -2.15
CA TYR A 390 27.12 9.48 -1.42
C TYR A 390 26.04 9.50 -0.34
N ILE A 391 25.88 10.61 0.37
CA ILE A 391 24.80 10.77 1.37
C ILE A 391 23.43 10.66 0.70
N TRP A 392 23.24 11.24 -0.48
CA TRP A 392 22.04 11.07 -1.29
C TRP A 392 21.81 9.59 -1.62
N ALA A 393 22.82 8.90 -2.14
CA ALA A 393 22.70 7.49 -2.48
C ALA A 393 22.38 6.58 -1.28
N ILE A 394 22.93 6.86 -0.09
CA ILE A 394 22.58 6.14 1.15
C ILE A 394 21.10 6.36 1.51
N GLY A 395 20.60 7.58 1.38
CA GLY A 395 19.19 7.90 1.63
C GLY A 395 18.24 7.17 0.68
N ILE A 396 18.57 7.17 -0.62
CA ILE A 396 17.80 6.44 -1.64
C ILE A 396 17.87 4.93 -1.43
N LEU A 397 19.02 4.40 -1.03
CA LEU A 397 19.17 2.98 -0.69
C LEU A 397 18.27 2.62 0.50
N ALA A 398 18.22 3.45 1.55
CA ALA A 398 17.34 3.24 2.69
C ALA A 398 15.86 3.30 2.30
N ALA A 399 15.47 4.26 1.45
CA ALA A 399 14.13 4.37 0.88
C ALA A 399 13.74 3.09 0.12
N GLY A 400 14.60 2.64 -0.79
CA GLY A 400 14.40 1.41 -1.56
C GLY A 400 14.21 0.17 -0.67
N GLN A 401 15.14 -0.08 0.25
CA GLN A 401 15.05 -1.23 1.15
C GLN A 401 13.80 -1.20 2.04
N SER A 402 13.34 -0.01 2.44
CA SER A 402 12.14 0.12 3.26
C SER A 402 10.85 -0.19 2.48
N SER A 403 10.79 0.21 1.20
CA SER A 403 9.63 -0.03 0.34
C SER A 403 9.51 -1.49 -0.07
N THR A 404 10.62 -2.24 -0.25
CA THR A 404 10.54 -3.67 -0.62
C THR A 404 9.80 -4.46 0.42
N MET A 405 10.20 -4.28 1.66
CA MET A 405 9.56 -4.95 2.78
C MET A 405 8.07 -4.62 2.81
N THR A 406 7.72 -3.34 2.67
CA THR A 406 6.33 -2.86 2.66
C THR A 406 5.49 -3.50 1.54
N GLY A 407 6.00 -3.54 0.31
CA GLY A 407 5.32 -4.15 -0.84
C GLY A 407 5.01 -5.64 -0.62
N THR A 408 5.93 -6.39 0.01
CA THR A 408 5.71 -7.81 0.31
C THR A 408 4.58 -8.04 1.33
N TYR A 409 4.49 -7.20 2.37
CA TYR A 409 3.39 -7.23 3.35
C TYR A 409 2.05 -6.98 2.67
N VAL A 410 1.94 -5.87 1.93
CA VAL A 410 0.68 -5.49 1.26
C VAL A 410 0.24 -6.56 0.30
N GLY A 411 1.17 -7.08 -0.48
CA GLY A 411 0.89 -8.20 -1.34
C GLY A 411 0.25 -9.33 -0.55
N GLN A 412 0.91 -9.81 0.50
CA GLN A 412 0.41 -10.95 1.27
C GLN A 412 -1.03 -10.74 1.74
N PHE A 413 -1.32 -9.58 2.33
CA PHE A 413 -2.68 -9.22 2.77
C PHE A 413 -3.67 -9.05 1.60
N ALA A 414 -3.22 -8.58 0.43
CA ALA A 414 -4.07 -8.48 -0.76
C ALA A 414 -4.47 -9.87 -1.26
N MET A 415 -3.54 -10.82 -1.36
CA MET A 415 -3.79 -12.17 -1.87
C MET A 415 -4.62 -13.02 -0.90
N GLU A 416 -4.27 -12.99 0.40
CA GLU A 416 -5.02 -13.67 1.44
C GLU A 416 -6.43 -13.07 1.58
N GLY A 417 -6.55 -11.74 1.47
CA GLY A 417 -7.84 -11.05 1.53
C GLY A 417 -8.72 -11.33 0.32
N PHE A 418 -8.29 -10.95 -0.89
CA PHE A 418 -9.14 -10.98 -2.08
C PHE A 418 -9.34 -12.37 -2.70
N LEU A 419 -8.39 -13.29 -2.54
CA LEU A 419 -8.46 -14.62 -3.14
C LEU A 419 -8.65 -15.74 -2.10
N ASN A 420 -8.44 -15.46 -0.81
CA ASN A 420 -8.33 -16.48 0.25
C ASN A 420 -7.29 -17.56 -0.12
N LEU A 421 -6.25 -17.16 -0.86
CA LEU A 421 -5.18 -18.05 -1.30
C LEU A 421 -4.00 -17.88 -0.36
N ARG A 422 -3.67 -18.95 0.36
CA ARG A 422 -2.57 -18.97 1.33
C ARG A 422 -1.31 -19.46 0.64
N TRP A 423 -0.37 -18.55 0.41
CA TRP A 423 0.89 -18.85 -0.25
C TRP A 423 2.08 -18.65 0.69
N LYS A 424 3.16 -19.43 0.51
CA LYS A 424 4.35 -19.27 1.34
C LYS A 424 4.97 -17.89 1.05
N ARG A 425 5.32 -17.15 2.11
CA ARG A 425 5.85 -15.78 2.01
C ARG A 425 7.00 -15.68 1.00
N TRP A 426 8.01 -16.54 1.14
CA TRP A 426 9.17 -16.55 0.24
C TRP A 426 8.83 -16.81 -1.23
N GLN A 427 7.86 -17.70 -1.52
CA GLN A 427 7.46 -18.01 -2.90
C GLN A 427 6.81 -16.79 -3.54
N ARG A 428 5.96 -16.11 -2.77
CA ARG A 428 5.24 -14.94 -3.23
C ARG A 428 6.18 -13.76 -3.48
N VAL A 429 7.08 -13.48 -2.53
CA VAL A 429 8.10 -12.42 -2.67
C VAL A 429 8.97 -12.67 -3.90
N LEU A 430 9.46 -13.90 -4.09
CA LEU A 430 10.27 -14.22 -5.27
C LEU A 430 9.47 -14.08 -6.57
N LEU A 431 8.18 -14.45 -6.60
CA LEU A 431 7.36 -14.27 -7.80
C LEU A 431 7.20 -12.78 -8.14
N THR A 432 6.72 -11.97 -7.20
CA THR A 432 6.45 -10.54 -7.47
C THR A 432 7.73 -9.81 -7.86
N ARG A 433 8.85 -10.14 -7.20
CA ARG A 433 10.18 -9.60 -7.52
C ARG A 433 10.65 -10.02 -8.89
N THR A 434 10.46 -11.28 -9.26
CA THR A 434 10.81 -11.74 -10.61
C THR A 434 10.02 -10.98 -11.67
N ILE A 435 8.71 -10.76 -11.45
CA ILE A 435 7.85 -10.01 -12.37
C ILE A 435 8.29 -8.54 -12.47
N ALA A 436 8.72 -7.91 -11.38
CA ALA A 436 9.19 -6.53 -11.37
C ALA A 436 10.60 -6.36 -11.95
N ILE A 437 11.50 -7.30 -11.67
CA ILE A 437 12.92 -7.25 -12.08
C ILE A 437 13.08 -7.51 -13.57
N ILE A 438 12.32 -8.44 -14.16
CA ILE A 438 12.43 -8.78 -15.58
C ILE A 438 12.33 -7.53 -16.50
N PRO A 439 11.24 -6.74 -16.49
CA PRO A 439 11.12 -5.57 -17.36
C PRO A 439 12.18 -4.50 -17.04
N THR A 440 12.48 -4.31 -15.76
CA THR A 440 13.48 -3.34 -15.29
C THR A 440 14.89 -3.70 -15.77
N PHE A 441 15.25 -4.98 -15.70
CA PHE A 441 16.52 -5.51 -16.19
C PHE A 441 16.64 -5.37 -17.71
N PHE A 442 15.58 -5.70 -18.46
CA PHE A 442 15.58 -5.56 -19.92
C PHE A 442 15.77 -4.11 -20.36
N ILE A 443 15.09 -3.17 -19.71
CA ILE A 443 15.27 -1.75 -20.01
C ILE A 443 16.68 -1.31 -19.63
N ALA A 444 17.18 -1.65 -18.44
CA ALA A 444 18.53 -1.29 -18.01
C ALA A 444 19.63 -1.90 -18.89
N PHE A 445 19.41 -3.07 -19.49
CA PHE A 445 20.40 -3.77 -20.31
C PHE A 445 20.44 -3.27 -21.75
N TYR A 446 19.29 -2.96 -22.34
CA TYR A 446 19.18 -2.57 -23.74
C TYR A 446 19.10 -1.06 -23.97
N LYS A 447 18.82 -0.26 -22.93
CA LYS A 447 18.56 1.18 -23.02
C LYS A 447 19.35 1.97 -21.98
N ASP A 448 19.46 3.27 -22.21
CA ASP A 448 20.19 4.20 -21.34
C ASP A 448 19.41 4.57 -20.08
N ILE A 449 20.10 5.23 -19.14
CA ILE A 449 19.56 5.69 -17.84
C ILE A 449 18.30 6.54 -18.01
N ASN A 450 18.26 7.41 -19.03
CA ASN A 450 17.11 8.27 -19.32
C ASN A 450 15.81 7.49 -19.58
N ASP A 451 15.89 6.25 -20.06
CA ASP A 451 14.71 5.42 -20.29
C ASP A 451 14.19 4.75 -19.00
N LEU A 452 15.04 4.62 -17.96
CA LEU A 452 14.61 4.20 -16.62
C LEU A 452 13.82 5.30 -15.92
N THR A 453 14.23 6.56 -16.09
CA THR A 453 13.49 7.74 -15.59
C THR A 453 12.09 7.80 -16.20
N LYS A 454 11.97 7.70 -17.53
CA LYS A 454 10.66 7.66 -18.22
C LYS A 454 9.78 6.49 -17.74
N MET A 455 10.40 5.35 -17.42
CA MET A 455 9.67 4.23 -16.83
C MET A 455 9.14 4.58 -15.44
N ASN A 456 9.92 5.26 -14.61
CA ASN A 456 9.46 5.70 -13.30
C ASN A 456 8.29 6.68 -13.37
N ASP A 457 8.33 7.64 -14.30
CA ASP A 457 7.21 8.55 -14.56
C ASP A 457 5.95 7.78 -14.99
N LEU A 458 6.09 6.80 -15.89
CA LEU A 458 5.00 5.92 -16.31
C LEU A 458 4.43 5.13 -15.11
N LEU A 459 5.28 4.64 -14.22
CA LEU A 459 4.86 3.92 -13.01
C LEU A 459 4.06 4.83 -12.08
N ASN A 460 4.44 6.10 -11.92
CA ASN A 460 3.66 7.09 -11.18
C ASN A 460 2.26 7.31 -11.80
N VAL A 461 2.16 7.35 -13.14
CA VAL A 461 0.86 7.38 -13.85
C VAL A 461 0.04 6.14 -13.54
N VAL A 462 0.64 4.96 -13.61
CA VAL A 462 -0.04 3.70 -13.29
C VAL A 462 -0.53 3.72 -11.84
N MET A 463 0.26 4.20 -10.87
CA MET A 463 -0.16 4.34 -9.48
C MET A 463 -1.37 5.27 -9.32
N SER A 464 -1.36 6.39 -10.04
CA SER A 464 -2.47 7.34 -10.01
C SER A 464 -3.78 6.72 -10.51
N LEU A 465 -3.71 5.84 -11.52
CA LEU A 465 -4.87 5.09 -12.02
C LEU A 465 -5.41 4.08 -11.00
N GLN A 466 -4.57 3.60 -10.07
CA GLN A 466 -4.99 2.59 -9.09
C GLN A 466 -5.73 3.16 -7.87
N LEU A 467 -5.65 4.48 -7.67
CA LEU A 467 -6.24 5.18 -6.54
C LEU A 467 -7.74 4.92 -6.28
N PRO A 468 -8.65 5.04 -7.27
CA PRO A 468 -10.08 4.83 -7.05
C PRO A 468 -10.40 3.44 -6.48
N PHE A 469 -9.64 2.42 -6.85
CA PHE A 469 -9.86 1.03 -6.42
C PHE A 469 -9.51 0.76 -4.96
N ALA A 470 -8.81 1.68 -4.29
CA ALA A 470 -8.58 1.64 -2.85
C ALA A 470 -9.46 2.64 -2.10
N LEU A 471 -9.60 3.85 -2.64
CA LEU A 471 -10.34 4.94 -2.00
C LEU A 471 -11.84 4.63 -1.91
N ILE A 472 -12.46 4.19 -3.01
CA ILE A 472 -13.91 3.95 -3.05
C ILE A 472 -14.32 2.83 -2.06
N PRO A 473 -13.67 1.65 -2.03
CA PRO A 473 -13.98 0.63 -1.03
C PRO A 473 -13.76 1.11 0.40
N ALA A 474 -12.66 1.83 0.68
CA ALA A 474 -12.36 2.34 2.02
C ALA A 474 -13.46 3.30 2.52
N VAL A 475 -13.92 4.24 1.68
CA VAL A 475 -15.01 5.16 2.05
C VAL A 475 -16.34 4.41 2.19
N THR A 476 -16.63 3.46 1.29
CA THR A 476 -17.86 2.66 1.32
C THR A 476 -17.99 1.92 2.64
N PHE A 477 -17.00 1.09 2.99
CA PHE A 477 -17.12 0.21 4.16
C PHE A 477 -17.05 0.97 5.48
N THR A 478 -16.27 2.05 5.55
CA THR A 478 -16.23 2.90 6.75
C THR A 478 -17.50 3.74 6.95
N SER A 479 -18.31 3.90 5.91
CA SER A 479 -19.56 4.65 5.95
C SER A 479 -20.80 3.79 6.20
N SER A 480 -20.69 2.48 6.01
CA SER A 480 -21.76 1.50 6.22
C SER A 480 -22.01 1.24 7.72
N GLN A 481 -23.27 1.35 8.14
CA GLN A 481 -23.70 1.03 9.51
C GLN A 481 -23.55 -0.47 9.80
N HIS A 482 -23.79 -1.32 8.80
CA HIS A 482 -23.73 -2.79 8.97
C HIS A 482 -22.32 -3.27 9.32
N ILE A 483 -21.29 -2.60 8.79
CA ILE A 483 -19.89 -2.99 8.98
C ILE A 483 -19.27 -2.32 10.21
N MET A 484 -19.47 -1.01 10.36
CA MET A 484 -18.83 -0.24 11.44
C MET A 484 -19.66 -0.14 12.72
N GLY A 485 -20.94 -0.51 12.68
CA GLY A 485 -21.87 -0.35 13.80
C GLY A 485 -21.89 1.09 14.33
N ASP A 486 -21.75 1.23 15.64
CA ASP A 486 -21.71 2.53 16.33
C ASP A 486 -20.50 3.39 15.94
N PHE A 487 -19.47 2.80 15.34
CA PHE A 487 -18.27 3.49 14.89
C PHE A 487 -18.36 3.96 13.43
N LYS A 488 -19.56 4.08 12.83
CA LYS A 488 -19.72 4.61 11.48
C LYS A 488 -19.14 6.03 11.32
N ASN A 489 -18.81 6.40 10.09
CA ASN A 489 -18.44 7.78 9.79
C ASN A 489 -19.61 8.74 9.99
N GLY A 490 -19.37 9.89 10.62
CA GLY A 490 -20.32 11.00 10.67
C GLY A 490 -20.49 11.66 9.30
N VAL A 491 -21.57 12.42 9.13
CA VAL A 491 -21.93 13.07 7.85
C VAL A 491 -20.78 13.91 7.29
N PHE A 492 -20.12 14.69 8.15
CA PHE A 492 -18.96 15.51 7.76
C PHE A 492 -17.83 14.66 7.15
N THR A 493 -17.44 13.55 7.80
CA THR A 493 -16.38 12.66 7.29
C THR A 493 -16.81 11.97 6.01
N LYS A 494 -18.09 11.58 5.86
CA LYS A 494 -18.62 11.01 4.62
C LYS A 494 -18.47 12.00 3.46
N VAL A 495 -18.99 13.22 3.62
CA VAL A 495 -18.93 14.27 2.59
C VAL A 495 -17.47 14.63 2.26
N LEU A 496 -16.63 14.84 3.28
CA LEU A 496 -15.23 15.19 3.09
C LEU A 496 -14.46 14.10 2.33
N SER A 497 -14.62 12.84 2.71
CA SER A 497 -13.88 11.72 2.10
C SER A 497 -14.38 11.39 0.69
N SER A 498 -15.68 11.57 0.43
CA SER A 498 -16.25 11.46 -0.92
C SER A 498 -15.80 12.59 -1.84
N LEU A 499 -15.82 13.85 -1.36
CA LEU A 499 -15.34 14.98 -2.13
C LEU A 499 -13.84 14.82 -2.45
N LEU A 500 -13.05 14.40 -1.45
CA LEU A 500 -11.64 14.10 -1.64
C LEU A 500 -11.43 13.02 -2.69
N SER A 501 -12.15 11.90 -2.58
CA SER A 501 -12.05 10.81 -3.57
C SER A 501 -12.40 11.30 -4.97
N LEU A 502 -13.45 12.13 -5.12
CA LEU A 502 -13.84 12.71 -6.39
C LEU A 502 -12.75 13.61 -6.98
N VAL A 503 -12.17 14.49 -6.16
CA VAL A 503 -11.09 15.41 -6.58
C VAL A 503 -9.87 14.62 -7.03
N VAL A 504 -9.43 13.62 -6.25
CA VAL A 504 -8.28 12.78 -6.58
C VAL A 504 -8.53 12.01 -7.88
N ILE A 505 -9.71 11.42 -8.06
CA ILE A 505 -10.07 10.70 -9.29
C ILE A 505 -10.05 11.66 -10.49
N ALA A 506 -10.63 12.86 -10.38
CA ALA A 506 -10.66 13.84 -11.45
C ALA A 506 -9.25 14.32 -11.85
N ILE A 507 -8.41 14.59 -10.85
CA ILE A 507 -7.01 14.96 -11.03
C ILE A 507 -6.23 13.87 -11.75
N ASN A 508 -6.40 12.60 -11.35
CA ASN A 508 -5.69 11.48 -11.97
C ASN A 508 -6.14 11.23 -13.42
N LEU A 509 -7.43 11.41 -13.71
CA LEU A 509 -7.94 11.31 -15.08
C LEU A 509 -7.32 12.38 -15.98
N TRP A 510 -7.22 13.62 -15.48
CA TRP A 510 -6.55 14.69 -16.19
C TRP A 510 -5.06 14.41 -16.41
N PHE A 511 -4.37 13.88 -15.39
CA PHE A 511 -2.96 13.49 -15.49
C PHE A 511 -2.72 12.45 -16.60
N VAL A 512 -3.54 11.42 -16.63
CA VAL A 512 -3.44 10.33 -17.61
C VAL A 512 -3.68 10.84 -19.02
N ILE A 513 -4.68 11.71 -19.23
CA ILE A 513 -4.95 12.30 -20.55
C ILE A 513 -3.73 13.09 -21.04
N ASN A 514 -3.17 13.98 -20.21
CA ASN A 514 -1.98 14.75 -20.59
C ASN A 514 -0.77 13.87 -20.86
N PHE A 515 -0.57 12.82 -20.07
CA PHE A 515 0.54 11.89 -20.26
C PHE A 515 0.42 11.15 -21.60
N LEU A 516 -0.79 10.72 -21.96
CA LEU A 516 -1.07 10.07 -23.24
C LEU A 516 -0.84 11.04 -24.41
N ASP A 517 -1.34 12.27 -24.30
CA ASP A 517 -1.17 13.31 -25.34
C ASP A 517 0.30 13.69 -25.55
N ALA A 518 1.12 13.67 -24.50
CA ALA A 518 2.55 14.01 -24.57
C ALA A 518 3.43 12.86 -25.12
N ASN A 519 3.04 11.60 -24.90
CA ASN A 519 3.90 10.44 -25.19
C ASN A 519 3.45 9.59 -26.37
N ILE A 520 2.24 9.80 -26.90
CA ILE A 520 1.70 9.00 -28.01
C ILE A 520 1.56 9.86 -29.25
N ASP A 521 2.24 9.45 -30.33
CA ASP A 521 2.11 10.09 -31.64
C ASP A 521 0.63 10.14 -32.09
N PRO A 522 0.12 11.30 -32.52
CA PRO A 522 -1.29 11.46 -32.95
C PRO A 522 -1.70 10.53 -34.09
N ASN A 523 -0.72 10.07 -34.88
CA ASN A 523 -0.96 9.23 -36.06
C ASN A 523 -1.16 7.75 -35.71
N SER A 524 -0.91 7.34 -34.46
CA SER A 524 -1.04 5.96 -34.00
C SER A 524 -2.46 5.61 -33.55
N TRP A 525 -3.42 5.66 -34.49
CA TRP A 525 -4.86 5.44 -34.22
C TRP A 525 -5.18 4.15 -33.45
N TRP A 526 -4.40 3.09 -33.66
CA TRP A 526 -4.57 1.80 -32.97
C TRP A 526 -4.29 1.88 -31.46
N VAL A 527 -3.37 2.75 -31.03
CA VAL A 527 -3.08 3.00 -29.61
C VAL A 527 -4.27 3.67 -28.95
N TYR A 528 -4.86 4.67 -29.59
CA TYR A 528 -6.06 5.34 -29.09
C TYR A 528 -7.24 4.39 -28.94
N ILE A 529 -7.42 3.43 -29.86
CA ILE A 529 -8.45 2.39 -29.73
C ILE A 529 -8.18 1.48 -28.54
N LEU A 530 -6.93 1.04 -28.35
CA LEU A 530 -6.55 0.20 -27.21
C LEU A 530 -6.80 0.93 -25.88
N VAL A 531 -6.36 2.19 -25.79
CA VAL A 531 -6.58 3.06 -24.63
C VAL A 531 -8.06 3.26 -24.38
N ALA A 532 -8.88 3.48 -25.42
CA ALA A 532 -10.32 3.64 -25.27
C ALA A 532 -10.99 2.36 -24.73
N LEU A 533 -10.58 1.17 -25.21
CA LEU A 533 -11.10 -0.10 -24.70
C LEU A 533 -10.74 -0.33 -23.23
N VAL A 534 -9.48 -0.08 -22.86
CA VAL A 534 -9.03 -0.15 -21.45
C VAL A 534 -9.76 0.90 -20.60
N GLY A 535 -9.95 2.11 -21.13
CA GLY A 535 -10.68 3.19 -20.48
C GLY A 535 -12.14 2.82 -20.21
N ILE A 536 -12.85 2.25 -21.19
CA ILE A 536 -14.23 1.79 -21.00
C ILE A 536 -14.30 0.76 -19.87
N PHE A 537 -13.39 -0.21 -19.86
CA PHE A 537 -13.32 -1.22 -18.79
C PHE A 537 -13.07 -0.58 -17.42
N TYR A 538 -12.10 0.34 -17.34
CA TYR A 538 -11.74 1.08 -16.13
C TYR A 538 -12.92 1.91 -15.58
N PHE A 539 -13.57 2.71 -16.43
CA PHE A 539 -14.71 3.52 -16.03
C PHE A 539 -15.93 2.67 -15.65
N THR A 540 -16.13 1.53 -16.29
CA THR A 540 -17.21 0.59 -15.92
C THR A 540 -17.00 0.07 -14.50
N LEU A 541 -15.77 -0.33 -14.16
CA LEU A 541 -15.43 -0.81 -12.82
C LEU A 541 -15.56 0.30 -11.76
N ILE A 542 -15.10 1.52 -12.05
CA ILE A 542 -15.27 2.67 -11.15
C ILE A 542 -16.74 3.00 -10.94
N THR A 543 -17.53 3.00 -12.01
CA THR A 543 -18.97 3.27 -11.93
C THR A 543 -19.66 2.23 -11.06
N TYR A 544 -19.33 0.95 -11.23
CA TYR A 544 -19.82 -0.13 -10.37
C TYR A 544 -19.49 0.09 -8.89
N LEU A 545 -18.24 0.41 -8.56
CA LEU A 545 -17.84 0.67 -7.17
C LEU A 545 -18.51 1.92 -6.59
N THR A 546 -18.70 2.95 -7.42
CA THR A 546 -19.36 4.20 -7.03
C THR A 546 -20.85 3.98 -6.78
N LEU A 547 -21.53 3.16 -7.60
CA LEU A 547 -22.92 2.77 -7.35
C LEU A 547 -23.06 2.06 -6.00
N PHE A 548 -22.13 1.15 -5.70
CA PHE A 548 -22.09 0.47 -4.40
C PHE A 548 -21.85 1.44 -3.23
N LEU A 549 -20.99 2.45 -3.41
CA LEU A 549 -20.79 3.54 -2.45
C LEU A 549 -22.08 4.35 -2.21
N VAL A 550 -22.82 4.69 -3.27
CA VAL A 550 -24.08 5.45 -3.18
C VAL A 550 -25.14 4.66 -2.42
N VAL A 551 -25.23 3.35 -2.66
CA VAL A 551 -26.10 2.45 -1.88
C VAL A 551 -25.68 2.41 -0.40
N ALA A 552 -24.38 2.34 -0.10
CA ALA A 552 -23.88 2.39 1.28
C ALA A 552 -24.19 3.72 2.00
N PHE A 553 -24.49 4.80 1.25
CA PHE A 553 -24.94 6.07 1.81
C PHE A 553 -26.45 6.11 2.11
N GLY A 554 -27.21 5.10 1.69
CA GLY A 554 -28.65 4.99 1.91
C GLY A 554 -29.52 5.61 0.81
N PHE A 555 -28.94 5.94 -0.35
CA PHE A 555 -29.71 6.43 -1.50
C PHE A 555 -30.29 5.25 -2.30
N ASN A 556 -31.55 4.92 -2.05
CA ASN A 556 -32.25 3.80 -2.72
C ASN A 556 -32.63 4.05 -4.19
N LEU A 557 -32.33 5.24 -4.74
CA LEU A 557 -32.69 5.60 -6.13
C LEU A 557 -32.00 4.71 -7.18
N CYS A 558 -30.84 4.13 -6.85
CA CYS A 558 -30.06 3.30 -7.77
C CYS A 558 -30.55 1.85 -7.91
N CYS A 559 -31.45 1.37 -7.04
CA CYS A 559 -31.98 0.00 -7.10
C CYS A 559 -32.93 -0.25 -8.29
N HIS A 560 -33.25 0.78 -9.08
CA HIS A 560 -34.15 0.71 -10.24
C HIS A 560 -33.43 0.78 -11.60
N LEU A 561 -32.09 0.79 -11.65
CA LEU A 561 -31.33 0.81 -12.90
C LEU A 561 -31.32 -0.59 -13.56
N PRO A 562 -31.57 -0.73 -14.88
CA PRO A 562 -31.71 -2.03 -15.56
C PRO A 562 -30.45 -2.91 -15.61
N LEU A 563 -29.31 -2.42 -15.12
CA LEU A 563 -28.08 -3.20 -14.91
C LEU A 563 -28.01 -3.90 -13.55
N SER A 564 -29.00 -3.68 -12.68
CA SER A 564 -29.10 -4.23 -11.33
C SER A 564 -29.00 -5.77 -11.30
N GLY A 565 -29.61 -6.48 -12.24
CA GLY A 565 -29.51 -7.94 -12.33
C GLY A 565 -28.13 -8.47 -12.73
N LEU A 566 -27.39 -7.72 -13.56
CA LEU A 566 -26.02 -8.07 -13.96
C LEU A 566 -24.99 -7.70 -12.88
N MET A 567 -25.32 -6.68 -12.07
CA MET A 567 -24.50 -6.13 -11.00
C MET A 567 -24.78 -6.77 -9.62
N GLY A 568 -25.75 -7.68 -9.54
CA GLY A 568 -26.19 -8.31 -8.28
C GLY A 568 -27.01 -7.38 -7.38
N MET A 569 -27.48 -6.25 -7.90
CA MET A 569 -28.24 -5.18 -7.22
C MET A 569 -29.77 -5.27 -7.38
N ASP A 570 -30.29 -6.30 -8.04
CA ASP A 570 -31.72 -6.58 -8.00
C ASP A 570 -32.13 -7.05 -6.60
N GLY A 571 -33.16 -6.44 -6.02
CA GLY A 571 -33.83 -6.92 -4.79
C GLY A 571 -34.50 -8.29 -4.93
N THR A 572 -34.20 -9.04 -5.98
CA THR A 572 -34.58 -10.44 -6.21
C THR A 572 -33.36 -11.37 -6.29
N SER A 573 -32.14 -10.83 -6.31
CA SER A 573 -30.90 -11.60 -6.17
C SER A 573 -30.57 -11.73 -4.68
N PRO A 574 -30.39 -12.96 -4.16
CA PRO A 574 -30.07 -13.16 -2.76
C PRO A 574 -28.73 -12.53 -2.34
N THR A 575 -27.93 -11.95 -3.23
CA THR A 575 -26.58 -11.46 -2.89
C THR A 575 -26.53 -10.08 -2.23
N LEU A 576 -27.40 -9.12 -2.58
CA LEU A 576 -27.42 -7.81 -1.90
C LEU A 576 -28.36 -7.79 -0.71
N GLN A 577 -29.47 -8.53 -0.79
CA GLN A 577 -30.37 -8.74 0.34
C GLN A 577 -29.80 -9.78 1.34
N HIS A 578 -29.00 -10.79 0.98
CA HIS A 578 -28.20 -11.51 1.99
C HIS A 578 -26.92 -10.78 2.42
N SER A 579 -26.32 -9.89 1.61
CA SER A 579 -25.14 -9.11 2.06
C SER A 579 -25.48 -8.10 3.15
N PHE A 580 -26.72 -7.60 3.19
CA PHE A 580 -27.17 -6.62 4.19
C PHE A 580 -28.34 -7.09 5.07
N GLU A 581 -29.06 -8.14 4.69
CA GLU A 581 -30.26 -8.68 5.37
C GLU A 581 -30.17 -10.21 5.59
N GLY A 582 -29.02 -10.83 5.29
CA GLY A 582 -28.83 -12.26 5.48
C GLY A 582 -28.85 -12.60 6.96
N ASN A 583 -29.78 -13.47 7.36
CA ASN A 583 -29.85 -14.20 8.62
C ASN A 583 -28.62 -15.11 8.85
N VAL A 584 -27.42 -14.55 8.74
CA VAL A 584 -26.22 -15.06 9.38
C VAL A 584 -26.15 -14.28 10.69
N LYS A 585 -26.27 -14.97 11.82
CA LYS A 585 -25.92 -14.40 13.13
C LYS A 585 -24.45 -13.95 13.06
N TRP A 586 -24.24 -12.68 12.72
CA TRP A 586 -22.94 -12.07 12.74
C TRP A 586 -22.66 -11.66 14.18
N THR A 587 -21.82 -12.44 14.84
CA THR A 587 -21.26 -12.11 16.15
C THR A 587 -20.32 -10.91 15.99
N ASN A 588 -20.87 -9.70 15.87
CA ASN A 588 -20.13 -8.52 16.23
C ASN A 588 -20.00 -8.56 17.75
N PRO A 589 -18.80 -8.73 18.32
CA PRO A 589 -18.67 -8.92 19.76
C PRO A 589 -19.16 -7.71 20.58
N LEU A 590 -19.35 -6.54 19.93
CA LEU A 590 -19.94 -5.32 20.50
C LEU A 590 -21.47 -5.31 20.55
N TYR A 591 -22.13 -6.18 19.79
CA TYR A 591 -23.58 -6.17 19.60
C TYR A 591 -24.27 -7.40 20.20
N ASP A 592 -23.55 -8.51 20.35
CA ASP A 592 -24.08 -9.79 20.86
C ASP A 592 -23.96 -9.96 22.39
N SER A 593 -23.68 -8.89 23.15
CA SER A 593 -23.54 -8.95 24.62
C SER A 593 -24.73 -8.37 25.38
N GLY A 594 -25.95 -8.40 24.81
CA GLY A 594 -27.15 -7.85 25.42
C GLY A 594 -28.37 -8.74 25.25
N LEU A 595 -28.63 -9.53 26.29
CA LEU A 595 -29.93 -10.12 26.68
C LEU A 595 -30.61 -11.09 25.68
N ASP A 596 -30.58 -12.37 26.04
CA ASP A 596 -31.70 -13.29 25.78
C ASP A 596 -32.97 -12.68 26.40
N THR A 597 -33.94 -12.29 25.57
CA THR A 597 -35.32 -12.10 26.03
C THR A 597 -36.26 -12.72 25.01
N ASP A 598 -36.88 -13.80 25.45
CA ASP A 598 -38.10 -14.38 24.89
C ASP A 598 -39.21 -13.31 24.73
N ASP A 599 -40.13 -13.59 23.79
CA ASP A 599 -41.44 -12.96 23.56
C ASP A 599 -41.92 -11.94 24.61
N GLU A 600 -42.14 -10.69 24.19
CA GLU A 600 -43.45 -10.02 24.30
C GLU A 600 -43.42 -8.61 23.66
N SER A 601 -44.49 -8.33 22.91
CA SER A 601 -44.82 -7.05 22.30
C SER A 601 -44.94 -5.92 23.34
N VAL A 602 -44.12 -4.87 23.23
CA VAL A 602 -44.39 -3.57 23.89
C VAL A 602 -43.95 -2.43 22.97
N ASP A 603 -44.94 -1.67 22.50
CA ASP A 603 -44.76 -0.35 21.91
C ASP A 603 -44.12 0.60 22.94
N VAL A 604 -42.94 1.15 22.63
CA VAL A 604 -42.33 2.23 23.43
C VAL A 604 -42.05 3.42 22.53
N VAL A 605 -42.93 4.41 22.66
CA VAL A 605 -42.80 5.78 22.17
C VAL A 605 -41.61 6.44 22.85
N TRP A 606 -40.61 6.88 22.07
CA TRP A 606 -39.52 7.71 22.58
C TRP A 606 -39.89 9.20 22.44
N GLU A 607 -40.43 9.78 23.52
CA GLU A 607 -40.40 11.23 23.74
C GLU A 607 -38.95 11.66 24.04
N ASN A 608 -38.52 12.74 23.38
CA ASN A 608 -37.15 13.23 23.37
C ASN A 608 -37.13 14.58 24.13
N PRO A 609 -36.73 14.64 25.42
CA PRO A 609 -36.78 15.89 26.17
C PRO A 609 -35.41 16.56 26.11
N LEU A 610 -35.13 17.29 25.02
CA LEU A 610 -34.01 18.24 24.94
C LEU A 610 -34.11 19.11 23.68
N TYR A 611 -35.29 19.69 23.42
CA TYR A 611 -35.47 20.74 22.40
C TYR A 611 -36.78 21.51 22.62
N SER A 612 -36.96 22.17 23.78
CA SER A 612 -38.11 23.07 23.96
C SER A 612 -37.94 24.18 25.01
N ASP A 613 -36.73 24.69 25.22
CA ASP A 613 -36.53 25.86 26.09
C ASP A 613 -35.58 26.84 25.42
N LEU A 614 -36.11 27.61 24.46
CA LEU A 614 -35.67 28.95 24.09
C LEU A 614 -36.56 29.46 22.95
N ILE A 615 -37.12 30.66 23.15
CA ILE A 615 -37.98 31.45 22.24
C ILE A 615 -39.48 31.24 22.48
N THR A 616 -40.04 31.99 23.44
CA THR A 616 -41.28 32.79 23.29
C THR A 616 -41.56 33.55 24.61
N LEU A 617 -40.96 34.73 24.75
CA LEU A 617 -41.34 35.74 25.75
C LEU A 617 -41.42 37.09 25.05
N GLU A 618 -42.61 37.40 24.53
CA GLU A 618 -43.13 38.70 24.11
C GLU A 618 -44.54 38.38 23.58
N GLY A 619 -45.66 38.87 24.07
CA GLY A 619 -46.02 39.92 25.00
C GLY A 619 -47.46 40.24 24.63
N ASN A 620 -48.42 39.98 25.54
CA ASN A 620 -49.83 40.26 25.31
C ASN A 620 -50.22 41.46 26.18
N VAL A 621 -50.47 42.63 25.59
CA VAL A 621 -51.20 43.75 26.20
C VAL A 621 -52.03 44.45 25.13
N ASP A 622 -53.30 44.62 25.47
CA ASP A 622 -54.38 45.31 24.76
C ASP A 622 -54.09 46.78 24.40
N ALA A 623 -54.56 47.21 23.21
CA ALA A 623 -55.18 48.51 22.85
C ALA A 623 -54.97 48.84 21.37
#